data_AF-A0A536NVK0-F1
#
_entry.id   AF-A0A536NVK0-F1
#
_cell.length_a   1.000
_cell.length_b   1.000
_cell.length_c   1.000
_cell.angle_alpha   90.00
_cell.angle_beta   90.00
_cell.angle_gamma   90.00
#
_symmetry.space_group_name_H-M   'P 1'
#
loop_
_entity.id
_entity.type
_entity.pdbx_description
1 polymer ?
#
loop_
_entity_poly.entity_id
_entity_poly.type
_entity_poly.pdbx_seq_one_letter_code
_entity_poly.pdbx_strand_id
1 'polypeptide(L)' 'MGKRGLFITFEGTEGSGKTTQAELLGEWLTKRDPVVVREPGGTELGEQIRDVLL' A
#
# COMPACT_ATOMS: atom_id res chain seq x y z
N MET A 1 -15.38 -8.54 -20.97
CA MET A 1 -14.02 -8.57 -20.38
C MET A 1 -13.84 -7.30 -19.56
N GLY A 2 -13.72 -7.38 -18.23
CA GLY A 2 -13.50 -6.19 -17.39
C GLY A 2 -12.15 -5.54 -17.71
N LYS A 3 -12.04 -4.20 -17.56
CA LYS A 3 -10.75 -3.52 -17.68
C LYS A 3 -9.80 -4.09 -16.62
N ARG A 4 -8.58 -4.47 -17.02
CA ARG A 4 -7.53 -4.89 -16.08
C ARG A 4 -7.09 -3.70 -15.22
N GLY A 5 -6.97 -3.91 -13.91
CA GLY A 5 -6.33 -2.96 -13.00
C GLY A 5 -4.81 -2.98 -13.11
N LEU A 6 -4.15 -2.08 -12.38
CA LEU A 6 -2.71 -2.07 -12.17
C LEU A 6 -2.42 -2.41 -10.71
N PHE A 7 -1.41 -3.23 -10.47
CA PHE A 7 -0.88 -3.49 -9.13
C PHE A 7 0.53 -2.90 -9.05
N ILE A 8 0.73 -2.00 -8.08
CA ILE A 8 1.94 -1.19 -7.94
C ILE A 8 2.49 -1.41 -6.53
N THR A 9 3.78 -1.71 -6.42
CA THR A 9 4.48 -1.87 -5.14
C THR A 9 5.51 -0.76 -4.94
N PHE A 10 5.78 -0.41 -3.68
CA PHE A 10 6.81 0.54 -3.28
C PHE A 10 7.85 -0.16 -2.41
N GLU A 11 9.07 -0.29 -2.91
CA GLU A 11 10.18 -1.00 -2.26
C GLU A 11 11.35 -0.07 -1.93
N GLY A 12 12.15 -0.40 -0.91
CA GLY A 12 13.28 0.42 -0.47
C GLY A 12 13.63 0.28 1.02
N THR A 13 14.74 0.89 1.43
CA THR A 13 15.25 0.82 2.81
C THR A 13 14.36 1.54 3.83
N GLU A 14 14.57 1.29 5.12
CA GLU A 14 13.93 2.08 6.18
C GLU A 14 14.23 3.57 6.00
N GLY A 15 13.23 4.42 6.28
CA GLY A 15 13.34 5.87 6.09
C GLY A 15 13.32 6.36 4.63
N SER A 16 13.23 5.49 3.61
CA SER A 16 13.27 5.90 2.20
C SER A 16 11.99 6.61 1.68
N GLY A 17 10.99 6.82 2.55
CA GLY A 17 9.76 7.54 2.20
C GLY A 17 8.66 6.72 1.51
N LYS A 18 8.75 5.39 1.50
CA LYS A 18 7.78 4.49 0.82
C LYS A 18 6.32 4.79 1.20
N THR A 19 6.03 4.90 2.50
CA THR A 19 4.68 5.19 3.01
C THR A 19 4.15 6.51 2.47
N THR A 20 4.95 7.57 2.56
CA THR A 20 4.59 8.89 2.02
C THR A 20 4.34 8.84 0.52
N GLN A 21 5.18 8.15 -0.26
CA GLN A 21 5.02 8.06 -1.71
C GLN A 21 3.79 7.24 -2.12
N ALA A 22 3.47 6.16 -1.39
CA ALA A 22 2.27 5.37 -1.63
C ALA A 22 0.99 6.16 -1.37
N GLU A 23 0.94 6.93 -0.27
CA GLU A 23 -0.17 7.83 0.07
C GLU A 23 -0.34 8.93 -0.97
N LEU A 24 0.74 9.63 -1.34
CA LEU A 24 0.71 10.68 -2.37
C LEU A 24 0.25 10.14 -3.74
N LEU A 25 0.69 8.93 -4.13
CA LEU A 25 0.21 8.31 -5.37
C LEU A 25 -1.28 7.97 -5.27
N GLY A 26 -1.73 7.44 -4.13
CA GLY A 26 -3.15 7.18 -3.86
C GLY A 26 -4.00 8.45 -4.01
N GLU A 27 -3.59 9.55 -3.38
CA GLU A 27 -4.25 10.85 -3.48
C GLU A 27 -4.28 11.36 -4.92
N TRP A 28 -3.14 11.30 -5.64
CA TRP A 28 -3.07 11.71 -7.04
C TRP A 28 -4.00 10.89 -7.93
N LEU A 29 -4.16 9.60 -7.63
CA LEU A 29 -5.02 8.67 -8.35
C LEU A 29 -6.49 8.68 -7.88
N THR A 30 -6.91 9.53 -6.94
CA THR A 30 -8.26 9.50 -6.34
C THR A 30 -9.41 9.30 -7.34
N LYS A 31 -9.37 9.97 -8.51
CA LYS A 31 -10.41 9.83 -9.56
C LYS A 31 -10.48 8.44 -10.23
N ARG A 32 -9.51 7.57 -9.95
CA ARG A 32 -9.40 6.19 -10.42
C ARG A 32 -9.79 5.18 -9.34
N ASP A 33 -10.21 5.64 -8.16
CA ASP A 33 -10.60 4.82 -7.01
C ASP A 33 -9.51 3.80 -6.62
N PRO A 34 -8.31 4.28 -6.25
CA PRO A 34 -7.20 3.40 -5.92
C PRO A 34 -7.41 2.74 -4.55
N VAL A 35 -6.97 1.50 -4.42
CA VAL A 35 -6.89 0.80 -3.14
C VAL A 35 -5.43 0.83 -2.67
N VAL A 36 -5.17 1.56 -1.58
CA VAL A 36 -3.84 1.62 -0.97
C VAL A 36 -3.78 0.58 0.15
N VAL A 37 -2.78 -0.29 0.09
CA VAL A 37 -2.51 -1.33 1.09
C VAL A 37 -1.05 -1.25 1.55
N ARG A 38 -0.77 -1.81 2.73
CA ARG A 38 0.57 -1.87 3.33
C ARG A 38 0.79 -3.25 3.92
N GLU A 39 2.02 -3.76 3.81
CA GLU A 39 2.45 -5.01 4.44
C GLU A 39 3.66 -4.77 5.38
N PRO A 40 3.78 -5.51 6.50
CA PRO A 40 2.70 -6.30 7.12
C PRO A 40 1.55 -5.38 7.58
N GLY A 41 0.31 -5.84 7.36
CA GLY A 41 -0.92 -5.08 7.58
C GLY A 41 -1.98 -5.32 6.50
N GLY A 42 -3.05 -4.53 6.52
CA GLY A 42 -4.08 -4.51 5.46
C GLY A 42 -5.15 -5.61 5.54
N THR A 43 -5.02 -6.54 6.49
CA THR A 43 -6.05 -7.52 6.87
C THR A 43 -6.01 -7.71 8.39
N GLU A 44 -7.05 -8.27 9.00
CA GLU A 44 -7.07 -8.55 10.45
C GLU A 44 -5.86 -9.39 10.88
N LEU A 45 -5.57 -10.47 10.14
CA LEU A 45 -4.38 -11.29 10.38
C LEU A 45 -3.08 -10.52 10.09
N GLY A 46 -3.05 -9.71 9.04
CA GLY A 46 -1.88 -8.90 8.68
C GLY A 46 -1.51 -7.88 9.76
N GLU A 47 -2.50 -7.27 10.41
CA GLU A 47 -2.27 -6.38 11.55
C GLU A 47 -1.78 -7.17 12.78
N GLN A 48 -2.32 -8.36 13.06
CA GLN A 48 -1.80 -9.22 14.13
C GLN A 48 -0.33 -9.64 13.91
N ILE A 49 0.04 -9.96 12.66
CA ILE A 49 1.43 -10.28 12.30
C ILE A 49 2.33 -9.05 12.48
N ARG A 50 1.82 -7.87 12.13
CA ARG A 50 2.56 -6.61 12.27
C ARG A 50 2.96 -6.36 13.73
N ASP A 51 2.04 -6.53 14.67
CA ASP A 51 2.28 -6.32 16.11
C ASP A 51 3.37 -7.23 16.69
N VAL A 52 3.65 -8.37 16.05
CA VAL A 52 4.70 -9.30 16.47
C VAL A 52 6.07 -8.92 15.86
N LEU A 53 6.08 -8.32 14.66
CA LEU A 53 7.30 -8.08 13.89
C LEU A 53 7.89 -6.68 14.09
N LEU A 54 7.08 -5.68 14.46
CA LEU A 54 7.44 -4.27 14.59
C LEU A 54 7.13 -3.73 15.98
#